data_AF-A0A942XUY7-F1
#
_entry.id   AF-A0A942XUY7-F1
#
_cell.length_a   1.000
_cell.length_b   1.000
_cell.length_c   1.000
_cell.angle_alpha   90.00
_cell.angle_beta   90.00
_cell.angle_gamma   90.00
#
_symmetry.space_group_name_H-M   'P 1'
#
loop_
_entity.id
_entity.type
_entity.pdbx_description
1 polymer ?
#
loop_
_entity_poly.entity_id
_entity_poly.type
_entity_poly.pdbx_seq_one_letter_code
_entity_poly.pdbx_strand_id
1 'polypeptide(L)'
;MKNFFEKLRVEDWVVVWVSIPLLLLAALIPADLPSVPATLVGEVAWYNIGLLFAIVLGVLYVGCLLLRRPLKGLLPSLVVVFAVSLLAQVVAKIPAVSYYGFESVFFSVLFGLVIRNVWRVPAWMKPAIQGEFFIKIGVVCLGATILFSDVMKSGVFGLVQACLVVAVVWFFAFWFSRRMKVDERSAMILSSGLSICGVSASITAARVVGGDDRKLSYIVSLVLIVVVPMIYLMPWLAGLILPHLFAPEVAEEVAGAWIGGTIDTTSGVAASSMIVGEVANQHAVIIKAAQNVLIGVVAFFIALYLSTRGEKGGQAPSLGIVWEKFPKFILGFVAASLVFSLCQSNGLFTLNAKGKLIEPGVAKMFSTVFFSLAFVCIGLDTRLKDIVSKENRNVLWSFLVAQTFNIVVTFLIACLLFGILKPAL
;
A
#
# COMPACT_ATOMS: atom_id res chain seq x y z
N MET A 1 -0.53 3.60 -32.81
CA MET A 1 -1.56 4.01 -31.82
C MET A 1 -2.06 2.88 -30.92
N LYS A 2 -2.38 1.66 -31.43
CA LYS A 2 -2.82 0.51 -30.58
C LYS A 2 -1.82 0.17 -29.44
N ASN A 3 -0.51 0.11 -29.72
CA ASN A 3 0.51 -0.13 -28.69
C ASN A 3 0.65 0.96 -27.61
N PHE A 4 0.23 2.20 -27.88
CA PHE A 4 0.31 3.28 -26.90
C PHE A 4 -0.86 3.21 -25.91
N PHE A 5 -2.08 2.97 -26.41
CA PHE A 5 -3.25 2.76 -25.56
C PHE A 5 -3.14 1.50 -24.69
N GLU A 6 -2.48 0.44 -25.16
CA GLU A 6 -2.20 -0.73 -24.32
C GLU A 6 -1.17 -0.46 -23.22
N LYS A 7 -0.16 0.38 -23.48
CA LYS A 7 0.79 0.85 -22.45
C LYS A 7 0.15 1.78 -21.41
N LEU A 8 -0.92 2.48 -21.76
CA LEU A 8 -1.72 3.29 -20.84
C LEU A 8 -2.77 2.48 -20.08
N ARG A 9 -3.01 1.23 -20.48
CA ARG A 9 -4.01 0.35 -19.87
C ARG A 9 -3.48 -0.44 -18.66
N VAL A 10 -2.46 0.11 -18.01
CA VAL A 10 -1.90 -0.43 -16.77
C VAL A 10 -2.79 0.03 -15.61
N GLU A 11 -2.96 -0.83 -14.61
CA GLU A 11 -3.79 -0.55 -13.43
C GLU A 11 -3.51 0.84 -12.83
N ASP A 12 -2.24 1.21 -12.71
CA ASP A 12 -1.83 2.50 -12.17
C ASP A 12 -2.42 3.70 -12.92
N TRP A 13 -2.43 3.68 -14.26
CA TRP A 13 -3.00 4.76 -15.06
C TRP A 13 -4.52 4.78 -14.98
N VAL A 14 -5.15 3.59 -15.01
CA VAL A 14 -6.61 3.48 -14.84
C VAL A 14 -7.02 4.05 -13.49
N VAL A 15 -6.28 3.77 -12.42
CA VAL A 15 -6.51 4.35 -11.10
C VAL A 15 -6.46 5.88 -11.14
N VAL A 16 -5.43 6.45 -11.76
CA VAL A 16 -5.33 7.92 -11.91
C VAL A 16 -6.57 8.45 -12.65
N TRP A 17 -6.99 7.80 -13.74
CA TRP A 17 -8.11 8.25 -14.56
C TRP A 17 -9.45 8.17 -13.83
N VAL A 18 -9.71 7.08 -13.09
CA VAL A 18 -10.96 6.95 -12.32
C VAL A 18 -10.97 7.84 -11.07
N SER A 19 -9.81 8.28 -10.61
CA SER A 19 -9.68 9.23 -9.50
C SER A 19 -9.94 10.68 -9.91
N ILE A 20 -9.74 11.04 -11.18
CA ILE A 20 -9.99 12.40 -11.68
C ILE A 20 -11.46 12.83 -11.44
N PRO A 21 -12.49 12.05 -11.83
CA PRO A 21 -13.87 12.40 -11.52
C PRO A 21 -14.15 12.53 -10.02
N LEU A 22 -13.54 11.71 -9.18
CA LEU A 22 -13.69 11.80 -7.72
C LEU A 22 -13.12 13.12 -7.17
N LEU A 23 -11.94 13.50 -7.65
CA LEU A 23 -11.29 14.77 -7.29
C LEU A 23 -12.05 15.98 -7.83
N LEU A 24 -12.58 15.90 -9.06
CA LEU A 24 -13.44 16.94 -9.62
C LEU A 24 -14.74 17.08 -8.85
N LEU A 25 -15.39 15.97 -8.46
CA LEU A 25 -16.57 16.00 -7.60
C LEU A 25 -16.22 16.69 -6.27
N ALA A 26 -15.11 16.28 -5.63
CA ALA A 26 -14.66 16.89 -4.38
C ALA A 26 -14.39 18.40 -4.51
N ALA A 27 -13.88 18.86 -5.65
CA ALA A 27 -13.60 20.28 -5.89
C ALA A 27 -14.81 21.12 -6.32
N LEU A 28 -15.75 20.55 -7.08
CA LEU A 28 -16.84 21.31 -7.72
C LEU A 28 -18.15 21.29 -6.94
N ILE A 29 -18.45 20.20 -6.21
CA ILE A 29 -19.73 20.04 -5.50
C ILE A 29 -19.50 19.57 -4.06
N PRO A 30 -18.64 20.24 -3.27
CA PRO A 30 -18.24 19.77 -1.94
C PRO A 30 -19.40 19.74 -0.92
N ALA A 31 -20.41 20.59 -1.09
CA ALA A 31 -21.52 20.74 -0.15
C ALA A 31 -22.62 19.66 -0.28
N ASP A 32 -22.82 19.09 -1.47
CA ASP A 32 -23.87 18.09 -1.74
C ASP A 32 -23.35 16.65 -1.72
N LEU A 33 -22.06 16.46 -1.42
CA LEU A 33 -21.44 15.14 -1.35
C LEU A 33 -21.80 14.43 -0.04
N PRO A 34 -22.02 13.10 -0.08
CA PRO A 34 -22.43 12.34 1.10
C PRO A 34 -21.32 12.43 2.16
N SER A 35 -21.67 12.21 3.42
CA SER A 35 -20.69 12.00 4.49
C SER A 35 -20.74 10.56 4.97
N VAL A 36 -19.60 10.03 5.44
CA VAL A 36 -19.56 8.70 6.05
C VAL A 36 -20.42 8.71 7.32
N PRO A 37 -21.54 7.97 7.37
CA PRO A 37 -22.48 8.10 8.47
C PRO A 37 -21.89 7.64 9.80
N ALA A 38 -22.18 8.38 10.87
CA ALA A 38 -21.79 8.03 12.23
C ALA A 38 -22.57 6.81 12.76
N THR A 39 -23.82 6.66 12.34
CA THR A 39 -24.76 5.63 12.80
C THR A 39 -25.50 5.04 11.61
N LEU A 40 -26.04 3.83 11.75
CA LEU A 40 -26.93 3.21 10.76
C LEU A 40 -28.40 3.63 10.94
N VAL A 41 -28.63 4.70 11.72
CA VAL A 41 -29.96 5.12 12.15
C VAL A 41 -30.36 6.38 11.39
N GLY A 42 -31.50 6.32 10.71
CA GLY A 42 -32.11 7.45 10.00
C GLY A 42 -31.96 7.39 8.48
N GLU A 43 -32.94 7.96 7.78
CA GLU A 43 -33.04 7.94 6.31
C GLU A 43 -31.84 8.61 5.62
N VAL A 44 -31.32 9.70 6.20
CA VAL A 44 -30.14 10.43 5.68
C VAL A 44 -28.88 9.56 5.69
N ALA A 45 -28.70 8.71 6.71
CA ALA A 45 -27.55 7.82 6.79
C ALA A 45 -27.60 6.74 5.69
N TRP A 46 -28.78 6.16 5.46
CA TRP A 46 -28.99 5.17 4.40
C TRP A 46 -28.88 5.77 3.00
N TYR A 47 -29.33 7.01 2.81
CA TYR A 47 -29.12 7.76 1.57
C TYR A 47 -27.63 7.95 1.29
N ASN A 48 -26.84 8.41 2.27
CA ASN A 48 -25.40 8.61 2.13
C ASN A 48 -24.66 7.29 1.84
N ILE A 49 -25.05 6.20 2.52
CA ILE A 49 -24.51 4.85 2.26
C ILE A 49 -24.81 4.41 0.82
N GLY A 50 -26.05 4.59 0.37
CA GLY A 50 -26.48 4.24 -0.98
C GLY A 50 -25.72 5.03 -2.05
N LEU A 51 -25.54 6.33 -1.84
CA LEU A 51 -24.81 7.21 -2.76
C LEU A 51 -23.31 6.85 -2.80
N LEU A 52 -22.67 6.62 -1.64
CA LEU A 52 -21.28 6.14 -1.58
C LEU A 52 -21.12 4.80 -2.28
N PHE A 53 -22.04 3.86 -2.03
CA PHE A 53 -22.04 2.57 -2.71
C PHE A 53 -22.17 2.73 -4.23
N ALA A 54 -23.06 3.60 -4.70
CA ALA A 54 -23.25 3.87 -6.13
C ALA A 54 -21.99 4.48 -6.77
N ILE A 55 -21.33 5.43 -6.10
CA ILE A 55 -20.07 6.01 -6.56
C ILE A 55 -18.98 4.93 -6.65
N VAL A 56 -18.79 4.13 -5.59
CA VAL A 56 -17.80 3.05 -5.57
C VAL A 56 -18.10 2.01 -6.66
N LEU A 57 -19.36 1.65 -6.85
CA LEU A 57 -19.79 0.73 -7.91
C LEU A 57 -19.47 1.30 -9.29
N GLY A 58 -19.76 2.58 -9.52
CA GLY A 58 -19.44 3.27 -10.77
C GLY A 58 -17.94 3.29 -11.06
N VAL A 59 -17.13 3.68 -10.07
CA VAL A 59 -15.66 3.68 -10.17
C VAL A 59 -15.11 2.29 -10.46
N LEU A 60 -15.58 1.28 -9.72
CA LEU A 60 -15.13 -0.10 -9.89
C LEU A 60 -15.57 -0.67 -11.26
N TYR A 61 -16.79 -0.36 -11.70
CA TYR A 61 -17.31 -0.79 -12.99
C TYR A 61 -16.50 -0.20 -14.15
N VAL A 62 -16.27 1.11 -14.14
CA VAL A 62 -15.44 1.80 -15.13
C VAL A 62 -14.00 1.30 -15.09
N GLY A 63 -13.43 1.14 -13.90
CA GLY A 63 -12.09 0.57 -13.72
C GLY A 63 -11.97 -0.83 -14.31
N CYS A 64 -12.94 -1.71 -14.04
CA CYS A 64 -12.96 -3.06 -14.60
C CYS A 64 -13.14 -3.07 -16.12
N LEU A 65 -13.99 -2.20 -16.66
CA LEU A 65 -14.18 -2.05 -18.11
C LEU A 65 -12.87 -1.59 -18.79
N LEU A 66 -12.22 -0.58 -18.21
CA LEU A 66 -10.93 -0.08 -18.68
C LEU A 66 -9.85 -1.16 -18.57
N LEU A 67 -9.84 -2.00 -17.53
CA LEU A 67 -8.86 -3.09 -17.38
C LEU A 67 -9.24 -4.40 -18.08
N ARG A 68 -10.38 -4.48 -18.77
CA ARG A 68 -10.94 -5.72 -19.36
C ARG A 68 -11.12 -6.85 -18.33
N ARG A 69 -11.43 -6.50 -17.08
CA ARG A 69 -11.74 -7.47 -16.01
C ARG A 69 -13.18 -7.98 -16.16
N PRO A 70 -13.47 -9.22 -15.70
CA PRO A 70 -14.82 -9.75 -15.77
C PRO A 70 -15.78 -8.93 -14.90
N LEU A 71 -16.89 -8.49 -15.50
CA LEU A 71 -17.95 -7.71 -14.82
C LEU A 71 -19.02 -8.60 -14.18
N LYS A 72 -19.10 -9.86 -14.58
CA LYS A 72 -20.07 -10.83 -14.02
C LYS A 72 -19.77 -11.05 -12.54
N GLY A 73 -20.76 -10.83 -11.68
CA GLY A 73 -20.63 -10.96 -10.23
C GLY A 73 -20.07 -9.71 -9.53
N LEU A 74 -19.77 -8.62 -10.25
CA LEU A 74 -19.20 -7.42 -9.65
C LEU A 74 -20.11 -6.81 -8.58
N LEU A 75 -21.38 -6.58 -8.91
CA LEU A 75 -22.35 -6.02 -7.97
C LEU A 75 -22.51 -6.87 -6.69
N PRO A 76 -22.86 -8.17 -6.75
CA PRO A 76 -23.01 -8.95 -5.52
C PRO A 76 -21.70 -9.05 -4.73
N SER A 77 -20.55 -9.13 -5.42
CA SER A 77 -19.25 -9.15 -4.73
C SER A 77 -18.96 -7.84 -3.99
N LEU A 78 -19.28 -6.70 -4.60
CA LEU A 78 -19.10 -5.40 -3.97
C LEU A 78 -20.06 -5.20 -2.80
N VAL A 79 -21.31 -5.68 -2.89
CA VAL A 79 -22.26 -5.63 -1.76
C VAL A 79 -21.65 -6.28 -0.53
N VAL A 80 -21.02 -7.45 -0.66
CA VAL A 80 -20.39 -8.13 0.49
C VAL A 80 -19.19 -7.36 1.01
N VAL A 81 -18.26 -6.94 0.14
CA VAL A 81 -17.07 -6.17 0.56
C VAL A 81 -17.48 -4.87 1.26
N PHE A 82 -18.47 -4.18 0.72
CA PHE A 82 -18.98 -2.93 1.27
C PHE A 82 -19.71 -3.16 2.61
N ALA A 83 -20.52 -4.21 2.73
CA ALA A 83 -21.18 -4.57 3.98
C ALA A 83 -20.18 -4.90 5.09
N VAL A 84 -19.09 -5.63 4.79
CA VAL A 84 -18.03 -5.92 5.75
C VAL A 84 -17.29 -4.64 6.15
N SER A 85 -17.05 -3.73 5.20
CA SER A 85 -16.45 -2.41 5.48
C SER A 85 -17.35 -1.56 6.37
N LEU A 86 -18.67 -1.55 6.16
CA LEU A 86 -19.62 -0.88 7.04
C LEU A 86 -19.64 -1.50 8.43
N LEU A 87 -19.61 -2.84 8.52
CA LEU A 87 -19.55 -3.55 9.80
C LEU A 87 -18.29 -3.15 10.59
N ALA A 88 -17.13 -3.09 9.94
CA ALA A 88 -15.88 -2.63 10.55
C ALA A 88 -15.99 -1.20 11.09
N GLN A 89 -16.63 -0.30 10.35
CA GLN A 89 -16.87 1.07 10.80
C GLN A 89 -17.82 1.16 11.99
N VAL A 90 -18.89 0.37 12.01
CA VAL A 90 -19.84 0.33 13.13
C VAL A 90 -19.17 -0.21 14.39
N VAL A 91 -18.39 -1.29 14.26
CA VAL A 91 -17.69 -1.91 15.39
C VAL A 91 -16.64 -0.96 15.98
N ALA A 92 -15.87 -0.26 15.14
CA ALA A 92 -14.89 0.72 15.61
C ALA A 92 -15.51 1.90 16.36
N LYS A 93 -16.77 2.24 16.07
CA LYS A 93 -17.50 3.34 16.76
C LYS A 93 -18.14 2.92 18.09
N ILE A 94 -18.08 1.64 18.47
CA ILE A 94 -18.54 1.20 19.78
C ILE A 94 -17.65 1.84 20.86
N PRO A 95 -18.20 2.53 21.88
CA PRO A 95 -17.39 3.26 22.87
C PRO A 95 -16.31 2.42 23.56
N ALA A 96 -16.62 1.17 23.89
CA ALA A 96 -15.65 0.24 24.48
C ALA A 96 -14.48 -0.07 23.54
N VAL A 97 -14.73 -0.12 22.23
CA VAL A 97 -13.72 -0.41 21.20
C VAL A 97 -12.88 0.83 20.91
N SER A 98 -13.54 1.98 20.74
CA SER A 98 -12.87 3.27 20.54
C SER A 98 -12.01 3.66 21.75
N TYR A 99 -12.38 3.27 22.97
CA TYR A 99 -11.58 3.50 24.17
C TYR A 99 -10.19 2.84 24.11
N TYR A 100 -10.09 1.64 23.52
CA TYR A 100 -8.83 0.95 23.32
C TYR A 100 -8.07 1.42 22.06
N GLY A 101 -8.59 2.41 21.33
CA GLY A 101 -7.95 2.98 20.14
C GLY A 101 -8.04 2.11 18.89
N PHE A 102 -8.93 1.11 18.84
CA PHE A 102 -9.09 0.28 17.65
C PHE A 102 -9.94 0.98 16.59
N GLU A 103 -9.31 1.38 15.49
CA GLU A 103 -9.98 2.03 14.37
C GLU A 103 -10.67 1.06 13.40
N SER A 104 -11.50 1.60 12.51
CA SER A 104 -12.23 0.83 11.48
C SER A 104 -11.29 0.04 10.58
N VAL A 105 -10.10 0.56 10.32
CA VAL A 105 -9.06 -0.10 9.51
C VAL A 105 -8.62 -1.42 10.11
N PHE A 106 -8.41 -1.46 11.44
CA PHE A 106 -8.04 -2.67 12.17
C PHE A 106 -9.09 -3.77 11.93
N PHE A 107 -10.37 -3.43 12.08
CA PHE A 107 -11.49 -4.37 11.89
C PHE A 107 -11.71 -4.74 10.43
N SER A 108 -11.48 -3.84 9.48
CA SER A 108 -11.61 -4.13 8.05
C SER A 108 -10.66 -5.26 7.62
N VAL A 109 -9.39 -5.21 8.05
CA VAL A 109 -8.43 -6.30 7.82
C VAL A 109 -8.84 -7.56 8.58
N LEU A 110 -9.17 -7.42 9.87
CA LEU A 110 -9.46 -8.55 10.76
C LEU A 110 -10.67 -9.35 10.26
N PHE A 111 -11.78 -8.69 9.92
CA PHE A 111 -12.98 -9.36 9.42
C PHE A 111 -12.75 -10.02 8.08
N GLY A 112 -12.03 -9.39 7.16
CA GLY A 112 -11.65 -10.04 5.90
C GLY A 112 -10.85 -11.33 6.15
N LEU A 113 -9.88 -11.27 7.07
CA LEU A 113 -9.01 -12.40 7.42
C LEU A 113 -9.80 -13.53 8.09
N VAL A 114 -10.68 -13.21 9.05
CA VAL A 114 -11.57 -14.19 9.68
C VAL A 114 -12.47 -14.84 8.63
N ILE A 115 -13.11 -14.05 7.76
CA ILE A 115 -14.02 -14.58 6.74
C ILE A 115 -13.30 -15.58 5.83
N ARG A 116 -12.10 -15.21 5.37
CA ARG A 116 -11.29 -16.01 4.47
C ARG A 116 -10.78 -17.33 5.07
N ASN A 117 -10.55 -17.36 6.37
CA ASN A 117 -9.95 -18.51 7.04
C ASN A 117 -10.99 -19.45 7.68
N VAL A 118 -12.17 -18.92 8.01
CA VAL A 118 -13.31 -19.70 8.50
C VAL A 118 -14.14 -20.24 7.34
N TRP A 119 -14.41 -19.43 6.31
CA TRP A 119 -15.22 -19.82 5.15
C TRP A 119 -14.43 -19.82 3.84
N ARG A 120 -14.85 -20.69 2.91
CA ARG A 120 -14.31 -20.67 1.56
C ARG A 120 -14.93 -19.52 0.78
N VAL A 121 -14.13 -18.51 0.44
CA VAL A 121 -14.57 -17.40 -0.42
C VAL A 121 -14.97 -17.95 -1.81
N PRO A 122 -16.24 -17.83 -2.22
CA PRO A 122 -16.73 -18.37 -3.48
C PRO A 122 -16.19 -17.58 -4.68
N ALA A 123 -16.13 -18.21 -5.85
CA ALA A 123 -15.53 -17.61 -7.05
C ALA A 123 -16.21 -16.32 -7.52
N TRP A 124 -17.52 -16.18 -7.27
CA TRP A 124 -18.28 -14.98 -7.62
C TRP A 124 -17.88 -13.74 -6.82
N MET A 125 -17.20 -13.88 -5.68
CA MET A 125 -16.70 -12.74 -4.89
C MET A 125 -15.39 -12.15 -5.44
N LYS A 126 -14.64 -12.90 -6.25
CA LYS A 126 -13.35 -12.45 -6.80
C LYS A 126 -13.38 -11.11 -7.54
N PRO A 127 -14.43 -10.75 -8.32
CA PRO A 127 -14.45 -9.51 -9.08
C PRO A 127 -14.28 -8.23 -8.25
N ALA A 128 -14.82 -8.14 -7.02
CA ALA A 128 -14.62 -6.96 -6.16
C ALA A 128 -13.43 -7.06 -5.21
N ILE A 129 -12.78 -8.22 -5.07
CA ILE A 129 -11.60 -8.38 -4.20
C ILE A 129 -10.38 -7.79 -4.93
N GLN A 130 -10.32 -6.46 -5.02
CA GLN A 130 -9.29 -5.70 -5.72
C GLN A 130 -8.59 -4.73 -4.75
N GLY A 131 -7.96 -5.28 -3.71
CA GLY A 131 -7.35 -4.47 -2.63
C GLY A 131 -6.35 -3.44 -3.14
N GLU A 132 -5.45 -3.81 -4.05
CA GLU A 132 -4.46 -2.89 -4.62
C GLU A 132 -5.10 -1.76 -5.44
N PHE A 133 -6.12 -2.06 -6.23
CA PHE A 133 -6.86 -1.06 -7.02
C PHE A 133 -7.50 -0.01 -6.11
N PHE A 134 -8.18 -0.45 -5.05
CA PHE A 134 -8.79 0.44 -4.07
C PHE A 134 -7.74 1.24 -3.27
N ILE A 135 -6.63 0.63 -2.83
CA ILE A 135 -5.53 1.36 -2.18
C ILE A 135 -5.04 2.50 -3.06
N LYS A 136 -4.73 2.22 -4.33
CA LYS A 136 -4.14 3.23 -5.22
C LYS A 136 -5.11 4.39 -5.44
N ILE A 137 -6.42 4.14 -5.57
CA ILE A 137 -7.44 5.20 -5.65
C ILE A 137 -7.43 6.03 -4.36
N GLY A 138 -7.45 5.35 -3.20
CA GLY A 138 -7.42 6.01 -1.90
C GLY A 138 -6.21 6.93 -1.74
N VAL A 139 -5.03 6.46 -2.14
CA VAL A 139 -3.80 7.26 -2.14
C VAL A 139 -3.91 8.46 -3.06
N VAL A 140 -4.39 8.31 -4.31
CA VAL A 140 -4.54 9.45 -5.23
C VAL A 140 -5.50 10.50 -4.65
N CYS A 141 -6.60 10.07 -4.04
CA CYS A 141 -7.53 10.97 -3.33
C CYS A 141 -6.90 11.62 -2.09
N LEU A 142 -6.06 10.90 -1.34
CA LEU A 142 -5.31 11.43 -0.21
C LEU A 142 -4.38 12.58 -0.63
N GLY A 143 -3.82 12.52 -1.84
CA GLY A 143 -2.95 13.57 -2.37
C GLY A 143 -3.58 14.96 -2.35
N ALA A 144 -4.90 15.06 -2.58
CA ALA A 144 -5.64 16.32 -2.52
C ALA A 144 -5.73 16.95 -1.12
N THR A 145 -5.37 16.21 -0.07
CA THR A 145 -5.46 16.65 1.33
C THR A 145 -4.12 17.14 1.89
N ILE A 146 -3.05 17.01 1.10
CA ILE A 146 -1.67 17.21 1.54
C ILE A 146 -1.04 18.33 0.73
N LEU A 147 -0.33 19.24 1.42
CA LEU A 147 0.41 20.30 0.75
C LEU A 147 1.55 19.73 -0.10
N PHE A 148 1.72 20.29 -1.30
CA PHE A 148 2.75 19.89 -2.23
C PHE A 148 4.17 20.05 -1.65
N SER A 149 4.39 21.07 -0.81
CA SER A 149 5.66 21.25 -0.08
C SER A 149 5.99 20.04 0.80
N ASP A 150 4.99 19.48 1.47
CA ASP A 150 5.16 18.37 2.40
C ASP A 150 5.39 17.07 1.66
N VAL A 151 4.73 16.89 0.51
CA VAL A 151 5.00 15.79 -0.43
C VAL A 151 6.44 15.86 -0.92
N MET A 152 6.93 17.03 -1.32
CA MET A 152 8.29 17.18 -1.83
C MET A 152 9.34 16.90 -0.75
N LYS A 153 9.21 17.49 0.43
CA LYS A 153 10.13 17.24 1.55
C LYS A 153 10.15 15.75 1.91
N SER A 154 8.98 15.19 2.17
CA SER A 154 8.84 13.79 2.59
C SER A 154 9.27 12.81 1.50
N GLY A 155 9.06 13.15 0.23
CA GLY A 155 9.49 12.38 -0.92
C GLY A 155 11.02 12.28 -1.04
N VAL A 156 11.75 13.37 -0.80
CA VAL A 156 13.23 13.37 -0.84
C VAL A 156 13.80 12.49 0.27
N PHE A 157 13.40 12.71 1.53
CA PHE A 157 13.84 11.87 2.64
C PHE A 157 13.42 10.41 2.44
N GLY A 158 12.22 10.19 1.89
CA GLY A 158 11.72 8.85 1.61
C GLY A 158 12.52 8.12 0.52
N LEU A 159 12.98 8.83 -0.52
CA LEU A 159 13.85 8.25 -1.55
C LEU A 159 15.23 7.92 -0.98
N VAL A 160 15.82 8.81 -0.18
CA VAL A 160 17.10 8.56 0.50
C VAL A 160 16.98 7.33 1.40
N GLN A 161 15.93 7.25 2.22
CA GLN A 161 15.65 6.09 3.05
C GLN A 161 15.51 4.83 2.20
N ALA A 162 14.69 4.87 1.14
CA ALA A 162 14.46 3.72 0.27
C ALA A 162 15.78 3.19 -0.31
N CYS A 163 16.65 4.05 -0.80
CA CYS A 163 17.96 3.66 -1.32
C CYS A 163 18.84 3.00 -0.25
N LEU A 164 18.93 3.60 0.94
CA LEU A 164 19.75 3.08 2.05
C LEU A 164 19.22 1.73 2.55
N VAL A 165 17.92 1.64 2.85
CA VAL A 165 17.27 0.42 3.33
C VAL A 165 17.39 -0.68 2.30
N VAL A 166 17.04 -0.42 1.03
CA VAL A 166 17.13 -1.43 -0.04
C VAL A 166 18.56 -1.94 -0.14
N ALA A 167 19.57 -1.06 -0.19
CA ALA A 167 20.96 -1.49 -0.30
C ALA A 167 21.38 -2.36 0.90
N VAL A 168 21.23 -1.86 2.12
CA VAL A 168 21.71 -2.55 3.34
C VAL A 168 20.98 -3.88 3.55
N VAL A 169 19.65 -3.87 3.43
CA VAL A 169 18.84 -5.08 3.65
C VAL A 169 19.05 -6.10 2.53
N TRP A 170 19.16 -5.68 1.27
CA TRP A 170 19.37 -6.60 0.16
C TRP A 170 20.71 -7.34 0.28
N PHE A 171 21.80 -6.61 0.54
CA PHE A 171 23.13 -7.21 0.70
C PHE A 171 23.20 -8.12 1.93
N PHE A 172 22.62 -7.71 3.06
CA PHE A 172 22.55 -8.54 4.26
C PHE A 172 21.74 -9.82 4.00
N ALA A 173 20.54 -9.70 3.43
CA ALA A 173 19.67 -10.84 3.13
C ALA A 173 20.36 -11.81 2.16
N PHE A 174 21.09 -11.28 1.16
CA PHE A 174 21.80 -12.11 0.19
C PHE A 174 22.94 -12.86 0.88
N TRP A 175 23.81 -12.14 1.58
CA TRP A 175 24.93 -12.72 2.33
C TRP A 175 24.45 -13.79 3.33
N PHE A 176 23.43 -13.50 4.12
CA PHE A 176 22.90 -14.43 5.12
C PHE A 176 22.25 -15.66 4.47
N SER A 177 21.50 -15.48 3.38
CA SER A 177 20.92 -16.60 2.62
C SER A 177 21.98 -17.53 2.05
N ARG A 178 23.07 -16.99 1.50
CA ARG A 178 24.20 -17.78 1.01
C ARG A 178 24.90 -18.54 2.15
N ARG A 179 25.05 -17.93 3.32
CA ARG A 179 25.58 -18.60 4.53
C ARG A 179 24.70 -19.77 4.99
N MET A 180 23.38 -19.64 4.84
CA MET A 180 22.39 -20.69 5.11
C MET A 180 22.28 -21.74 4.00
N LYS A 181 23.21 -21.74 3.03
CA LYS A 181 23.25 -22.67 1.89
C LYS A 181 22.02 -22.59 0.97
N VAL A 182 21.34 -21.45 0.93
CA VAL A 182 20.31 -21.17 -0.08
C VAL A 182 21.02 -20.94 -1.42
N ASP A 183 20.54 -21.55 -2.51
CA ASP A 183 21.13 -21.36 -3.84
C ASP A 183 21.11 -19.89 -4.28
N GLU A 184 22.07 -19.51 -5.12
CA GLU A 184 22.34 -18.11 -5.45
C GLU A 184 21.12 -17.42 -6.08
N ARG A 185 20.39 -18.14 -6.94
CA ARG A 185 19.19 -17.61 -7.60
C ARG A 185 18.08 -17.35 -6.61
N SER A 186 17.80 -18.31 -5.73
CA SER A 186 16.79 -18.16 -4.68
C SER A 186 17.16 -17.10 -3.67
N ALA A 187 18.45 -16.95 -3.35
CA ALA A 187 18.95 -15.88 -2.49
C ALA A 187 18.71 -14.50 -3.13
N MET A 188 18.98 -14.31 -4.42
CA MET A 188 18.67 -13.04 -5.12
C MET A 188 17.16 -12.75 -5.12
N ILE A 189 16.32 -13.76 -5.34
CA ILE A 189 14.84 -13.61 -5.35
C ILE A 189 14.32 -13.25 -3.96
N LEU A 190 14.84 -13.90 -2.92
CA LEU A 190 14.49 -13.64 -1.52
C LEU A 190 14.92 -12.23 -1.10
N SER A 191 16.18 -11.88 -1.35
CA SER A 191 16.72 -10.56 -1.00
C SER A 191 15.94 -9.43 -1.67
N SER A 192 15.62 -9.59 -2.96
CA SER A 192 14.86 -8.59 -3.72
C SER A 192 13.43 -8.46 -3.20
N GLY A 193 12.79 -9.57 -2.84
CA GLY A 193 11.47 -9.56 -2.23
C GLY A 193 11.45 -8.81 -0.90
N LEU A 194 12.34 -9.21 0.00
CA LEU A 194 12.39 -8.74 1.39
C LEU A 194 12.87 -7.28 1.54
N SER A 195 13.72 -6.80 0.63
CA SER A 195 14.24 -5.43 0.74
C SER A 195 13.36 -4.38 0.06
N ILE A 196 12.34 -4.77 -0.71
CA ILE A 196 11.58 -3.85 -1.58
C ILE A 196 10.07 -3.93 -1.31
N CYS A 197 9.37 -4.81 -2.04
CA CYS A 197 7.90 -4.84 -2.10
C CYS A 197 7.34 -6.26 -2.10
N GLY A 198 8.17 -7.22 -1.71
CA GLY A 198 7.80 -8.62 -1.64
C GLY A 198 7.57 -9.20 -3.03
N VAL A 199 6.29 -9.41 -3.36
CA VAL A 199 5.86 -10.23 -4.50
C VAL A 199 6.36 -9.70 -5.84
N SER A 200 6.14 -8.42 -6.14
CA SER A 200 6.51 -7.83 -7.43
C SER A 200 8.03 -7.81 -7.66
N ALA A 201 8.80 -7.62 -6.58
CA ALA A 201 10.24 -7.68 -6.61
C ALA A 201 10.76 -9.11 -6.76
N SER A 202 10.22 -10.08 -6.02
CA SER A 202 10.56 -11.50 -6.19
C SER A 202 10.25 -12.02 -7.60
N ILE A 203 9.09 -11.69 -8.16
CA ILE A 203 8.73 -12.07 -9.54
C ILE A 203 9.70 -11.43 -10.54
N THR A 204 10.02 -10.15 -10.37
CA THR A 204 10.94 -9.45 -11.30
C THR A 204 12.35 -10.02 -11.20
N ALA A 205 12.87 -10.25 -10.01
CA ALA A 205 14.17 -10.89 -9.80
C ALA A 205 14.20 -12.31 -10.38
N ALA A 206 13.13 -13.10 -10.18
CA ALA A 206 13.05 -14.46 -10.73
C ALA A 206 13.09 -14.48 -12.26
N ARG A 207 12.43 -13.52 -12.91
CA ARG A 207 12.48 -13.35 -14.38
C ARG A 207 13.87 -12.99 -14.88
N VAL A 208 14.60 -12.13 -14.16
CA VAL A 208 15.96 -11.73 -14.54
C VAL A 208 16.96 -12.88 -14.34
N VAL A 209 16.88 -13.56 -13.20
CA VAL A 209 17.84 -14.60 -12.81
C VAL A 209 17.55 -15.96 -13.45
N GLY A 210 16.32 -16.19 -13.94
CA GLY A 210 15.88 -17.51 -14.39
C GLY A 210 15.65 -18.45 -13.21
N GLY A 211 14.84 -18.01 -12.25
CA GLY A 211 14.47 -18.78 -11.06
C GLY A 211 13.42 -19.86 -11.33
N ASP A 212 13.35 -20.86 -10.44
CA ASP A 212 12.33 -21.91 -10.45
C ASP A 212 10.99 -21.36 -9.90
N ASP A 213 9.90 -21.58 -10.64
CA ASP A 213 8.53 -21.15 -10.29
C ASP A 213 8.07 -21.70 -8.92
N ARG A 214 8.51 -22.91 -8.54
CA ARG A 214 8.18 -23.48 -7.22
C ARG A 214 8.85 -22.70 -6.10
N LYS A 215 10.13 -22.38 -6.26
CA LYS A 215 10.90 -21.62 -5.26
C LYS A 215 10.42 -20.17 -5.17
N LEU A 216 10.09 -19.56 -6.31
CA LEU A 216 9.45 -18.25 -6.36
C LEU A 216 8.11 -18.26 -5.59
N SER A 217 7.26 -19.25 -5.87
CA SER A 217 5.96 -19.38 -5.19
C SER A 217 6.12 -19.54 -3.67
N TYR A 218 7.14 -20.29 -3.23
CA TYR A 218 7.46 -20.43 -1.82
C TYR A 218 7.92 -19.11 -1.18
N ILE A 219 8.85 -18.38 -1.80
CA ILE A 219 9.32 -17.07 -1.31
C ILE A 219 8.18 -16.06 -1.25
N VAL A 220 7.35 -15.99 -2.30
CA VAL A 220 6.16 -15.14 -2.34
C VAL A 220 5.19 -15.50 -1.21
N SER A 221 5.03 -16.79 -0.93
CA SER A 221 4.20 -17.23 0.20
C SER A 221 4.78 -16.75 1.52
N LEU A 222 6.10 -16.90 1.76
CA LEU A 222 6.76 -16.40 2.97
C LEU A 222 6.56 -14.90 3.20
N VAL A 223 6.71 -14.11 2.15
CA VAL A 223 6.41 -12.66 2.19
C VAL A 223 4.99 -12.41 2.70
N LEU A 224 3.99 -13.06 2.08
CA LEU A 224 2.59 -12.85 2.44
C LEU A 224 2.29 -13.31 3.87
N ILE A 225 2.87 -14.44 4.29
CA ILE A 225 2.72 -15.01 5.63
C ILE A 225 3.20 -14.04 6.70
N VAL A 226 4.37 -13.44 6.49
CA VAL A 226 5.03 -12.59 7.48
C VAL A 226 4.40 -11.20 7.50
N VAL A 227 3.91 -10.70 6.37
CA VAL A 227 3.22 -9.40 6.29
C VAL A 227 1.98 -9.33 7.17
N VAL A 228 1.20 -10.41 7.25
CA VAL A 228 -0.07 -10.46 7.99
C VAL A 228 0.07 -10.09 9.47
N PRO A 229 0.92 -10.76 10.28
CA PRO A 229 1.15 -10.34 11.65
C PRO A 229 1.85 -8.98 11.72
N MET A 230 2.69 -8.63 10.74
CA MET A 230 3.36 -7.33 10.70
C MET A 230 2.39 -6.15 10.56
N ILE A 231 1.23 -6.33 9.91
CA ILE A 231 0.20 -5.28 9.83
C ILE A 231 -0.16 -4.76 11.23
N TYR A 232 -0.19 -5.63 12.24
CA TYR A 232 -0.54 -5.29 13.61
C TYR A 232 0.69 -5.11 14.53
N LEU A 233 1.75 -5.90 14.29
CA LEU A 233 2.96 -5.83 15.11
C LEU A 233 3.67 -4.48 14.95
N MET A 234 3.79 -3.96 13.73
CA MET A 234 4.51 -2.71 13.48
C MET A 234 3.86 -1.48 14.14
N PRO A 235 2.55 -1.22 14.01
CA PRO A 235 1.92 -0.08 14.69
C PRO A 235 1.95 -0.24 16.21
N TRP A 236 1.84 -1.47 16.73
CA TRP A 236 1.99 -1.75 18.15
C TRP A 236 3.41 -1.41 18.65
N LEU A 237 4.45 -1.82 17.92
CA LEU A 237 5.84 -1.46 18.23
C LEU A 237 6.07 0.05 18.14
N ALA A 238 5.51 0.71 17.12
CA ALA A 238 5.62 2.15 16.94
C ALA A 238 4.99 2.91 18.12
N GLY A 239 3.77 2.53 18.53
CA GLY A 239 3.08 3.13 19.67
C GLY A 239 3.74 2.83 21.01
N LEU A 240 4.47 1.73 21.14
CA LEU A 240 5.23 1.39 22.36
C LEU A 240 6.54 2.17 22.47
N ILE A 241 7.25 2.40 21.35
CA ILE A 241 8.64 2.89 21.37
C ILE A 241 8.71 4.40 21.09
N LEU A 242 8.02 4.88 20.06
CA LEU A 242 8.22 6.23 19.54
C LEU A 242 7.76 7.37 20.46
N PRO A 243 6.68 7.23 21.25
CA PRO A 243 6.29 8.28 22.20
C PRO A 243 7.33 8.57 23.29
N HIS A 244 8.27 7.65 23.53
CA HIS A 244 9.37 7.85 24.49
C HIS A 244 10.60 8.53 23.87
N LEU A 245 10.65 8.64 22.54
CA LEU A 245 11.81 9.15 21.80
C LEU A 245 11.54 10.50 21.12
N PHE A 246 10.30 10.73 20.68
CA PHE A 246 9.94 11.88 19.84
C PHE A 246 8.61 12.51 20.29
N ALA A 247 8.44 13.80 19.95
CA ALA A 247 7.15 14.46 20.07
C ALA A 247 6.10 13.78 19.18
N PRO A 248 4.79 13.84 19.51
CA PRO A 248 3.74 13.08 18.82
C PRO A 248 3.74 13.21 17.29
N GLU A 249 3.90 14.43 16.77
CA GLU A 249 3.91 14.70 15.32
C GLU A 249 5.09 14.02 14.63
N VAL A 250 6.29 14.13 15.20
CA VAL A 250 7.52 13.49 14.69
C VAL A 250 7.43 11.97 14.85
N ALA A 251 6.82 11.48 15.92
CA ALA A 251 6.61 10.06 16.16
C ALA A 251 5.74 9.43 15.06
N GLU A 252 4.66 10.08 14.60
CA GLU A 252 3.86 9.59 13.48
C GLU A 252 4.64 9.54 12.16
N GLU A 253 5.45 10.56 11.87
CA GLU A 253 6.28 10.56 10.66
C GLU A 253 7.31 9.42 10.69
N VAL A 254 8.00 9.23 11.82
CA VAL A 254 8.96 8.14 12.02
C VAL A 254 8.26 6.79 11.96
N ALA A 255 7.06 6.65 12.52
CA ALA A 255 6.26 5.43 12.42
C ALA A 255 5.90 5.12 10.97
N GLY A 256 5.45 6.13 10.22
CA GLY A 256 5.17 6.01 8.80
C GLY A 256 6.40 5.57 8.02
N ALA A 257 7.55 6.20 8.30
CA ALA A 257 8.81 5.85 7.68
C ALA A 257 9.27 4.44 7.99
N TRP A 258 9.15 4.03 9.25
CA TRP A 258 9.52 2.69 9.68
C TRP A 258 8.62 1.61 9.06
N ILE A 259 7.30 1.78 9.14
CA ILE A 259 6.32 0.87 8.54
C ILE A 259 6.52 0.79 7.02
N GLY A 260 6.63 1.95 6.36
CA GLY A 260 6.81 2.05 4.92
C GLY A 260 8.08 1.40 4.41
N GLY A 261 9.17 1.47 5.16
CA GLY A 261 10.43 0.82 4.79
C GLY A 261 10.46 -0.70 5.03
N THR A 262 9.60 -1.23 5.89
CA THR A 262 9.74 -2.58 6.45
C THR A 262 8.70 -3.59 5.95
N ILE A 263 7.43 -3.22 5.80
CA ILE A 263 6.38 -4.17 5.40
C ILE A 263 6.46 -4.42 3.88
N ASP A 264 6.57 -5.68 3.46
CA ASP A 264 6.87 -6.05 2.08
C ASP A 264 5.65 -6.16 1.16
N THR A 265 4.64 -5.29 1.37
CA THR A 265 3.53 -5.11 0.43
C THR A 265 3.01 -3.69 0.52
N THR A 266 2.67 -3.07 -0.62
CA THR A 266 2.06 -1.73 -0.63
C THR A 266 0.74 -1.72 0.15
N SER A 267 -0.06 -2.77 0.00
CA SER A 267 -1.35 -2.96 0.68
C SER A 267 -1.21 -3.12 2.19
N GLY A 268 -0.27 -3.98 2.65
CA GLY A 268 -0.01 -4.18 4.07
C GLY A 268 0.59 -2.95 4.74
N VAL A 269 1.49 -2.23 4.04
CA VAL A 269 2.01 -0.93 4.51
C VAL A 269 0.87 0.04 4.77
N ALA A 270 -0.01 0.24 3.78
CA ALA A 270 -1.10 1.20 3.91
C ALA A 270 -2.07 0.82 5.03
N ALA A 271 -2.35 -0.47 5.21
CA ALA A 271 -3.21 -0.96 6.30
C ALA A 271 -2.58 -0.70 7.67
N SER A 272 -1.30 -1.05 7.80
CA SER A 272 -0.54 -0.98 9.04
C SER A 272 -0.30 0.45 9.50
N SER A 273 0.10 1.33 8.59
CA SER A 273 0.39 2.74 8.90
C SER A 273 -0.87 3.54 9.19
N MET A 274 -2.01 3.21 8.57
CA MET A 274 -3.27 3.86 8.87
C MET A 274 -3.78 3.52 10.28
N ILE A 275 -3.41 2.36 10.85
CA ILE A 275 -3.68 2.06 12.27
C ILE A 275 -2.93 3.04 13.20
N VAL A 276 -1.79 3.57 12.77
CA VAL A 276 -1.04 4.60 13.53
C VAL A 276 -1.69 5.97 13.33
N GLY A 277 -1.97 6.36 12.08
CA GLY A 277 -2.55 7.65 11.75
C GLY A 277 -2.40 8.01 10.28
N GLU A 278 -3.07 9.09 9.87
CA GLU A 278 -3.05 9.56 8.47
C GLU A 278 -1.68 10.10 8.05
N VAL A 279 -0.97 10.79 8.95
CA VAL A 279 0.38 11.31 8.68
C VAL A 279 1.33 10.14 8.48
N ALA A 280 1.28 9.15 9.38
CA ALA A 280 2.03 7.91 9.23
C ALA A 280 1.70 7.21 7.90
N ASN A 281 0.42 7.15 7.50
CA ASN A 281 0.00 6.54 6.25
C ASN A 281 0.57 7.22 5.01
N GLN A 282 0.48 8.55 4.94
CA GLN A 282 1.05 9.35 3.87
C GLN A 282 2.55 9.07 3.71
N HIS A 283 3.31 9.17 4.79
CA HIS A 283 4.75 8.94 4.80
C HIS A 283 5.09 7.51 4.37
N ALA A 284 4.39 6.53 4.94
CA ALA A 284 4.63 5.12 4.66
C ALA A 284 4.39 4.76 3.19
N VAL A 285 3.30 5.28 2.61
CA VAL A 285 2.96 5.06 1.20
C VAL A 285 4.00 5.71 0.29
N ILE A 286 4.40 6.96 0.55
CA ILE A 286 5.43 7.66 -0.25
C ILE A 286 6.74 6.86 -0.23
N ILE A 287 7.19 6.42 0.95
CA ILE A 287 8.43 5.67 1.13
C ILE A 287 8.38 4.32 0.44
N LYS A 288 7.28 3.57 0.61
CA LYS A 288 7.12 2.29 -0.08
C LYS A 288 7.06 2.47 -1.58
N ALA A 289 6.41 3.52 -2.04
CA ALA A 289 6.32 3.81 -3.46
C ALA A 289 7.69 4.19 -4.03
N ALA A 290 8.53 4.92 -3.27
CA ALA A 290 9.94 5.15 -3.60
C ALA A 290 10.75 3.85 -3.64
N GLN A 291 10.54 2.91 -2.69
CA GLN A 291 11.14 1.58 -2.76
C GLN A 291 10.69 0.81 -4.02
N ASN A 292 9.42 0.89 -4.41
CA ASN A 292 8.91 0.24 -5.63
C ASN A 292 9.61 0.74 -6.91
N VAL A 293 10.03 2.00 -6.95
CA VAL A 293 10.84 2.54 -8.07
C VAL A 293 12.16 1.77 -8.21
N LEU A 294 12.75 1.35 -7.09
CA LEU A 294 14.04 0.66 -7.06
C LEU A 294 13.98 -0.78 -7.59
N ILE A 295 12.79 -1.37 -7.81
CA ILE A 295 12.64 -2.70 -8.42
C ILE A 295 13.39 -2.77 -9.76
N GLY A 296 13.20 -1.77 -10.63
CA GLY A 296 13.83 -1.73 -11.94
C GLY A 296 15.35 -1.56 -11.85
N VAL A 297 15.81 -0.79 -10.86
CA VAL A 297 17.23 -0.55 -10.61
C VAL A 297 17.92 -1.83 -10.14
N VAL A 298 17.33 -2.53 -9.15
CA VAL A 298 17.86 -3.80 -8.64
C VAL A 298 17.82 -4.88 -9.73
N ALA A 299 16.74 -4.95 -10.51
CA ALA A 299 16.64 -5.87 -11.65
C ALA A 299 17.75 -5.64 -12.68
N PHE A 300 18.06 -4.38 -12.98
CA PHE A 300 19.17 -4.00 -13.87
C PHE A 300 20.53 -4.45 -13.32
N PHE A 301 20.81 -4.21 -12.04
CA PHE A 301 22.08 -4.63 -11.42
C PHE A 301 22.24 -6.15 -11.35
N ILE A 302 21.16 -6.88 -11.07
CA ILE A 302 21.17 -8.35 -11.11
C ILE A 302 21.46 -8.85 -12.53
N ALA A 303 20.81 -8.27 -13.55
CA ALA A 303 21.04 -8.62 -14.95
C ALA A 303 22.50 -8.35 -15.37
N LEU A 304 23.04 -7.20 -14.97
CA LEU A 304 24.44 -6.82 -15.23
C LEU A 304 25.41 -7.78 -14.53
N TYR A 305 25.18 -8.12 -13.26
CA TYR A 305 26.00 -9.08 -12.51
C TYR A 305 26.07 -10.44 -13.22
N LEU A 306 24.94 -10.99 -13.65
CA LEU A 306 24.90 -12.28 -14.37
C LEU A 306 25.60 -12.19 -15.73
N SER A 307 25.39 -11.10 -16.46
CA SER A 307 26.02 -10.88 -17.77
C SER A 307 27.55 -10.81 -17.67
N THR A 308 28.09 -10.16 -16.64
CA THR A 308 29.55 -10.09 -16.45
C THR A 308 30.20 -11.43 -16.14
N ARG A 309 29.43 -12.40 -15.62
CA ARG A 309 29.89 -13.78 -15.34
C ARG A 309 29.67 -14.74 -16.51
N GLY A 310 29.21 -14.24 -17.66
CA GLY A 310 28.91 -15.06 -18.84
C GLY A 310 27.68 -15.95 -18.67
N GLU A 311 26.85 -15.71 -17.65
CA GLU A 311 25.63 -16.48 -17.42
C GLU A 311 24.49 -15.94 -18.30
N LYS A 312 23.77 -16.84 -18.97
CA LYS A 312 22.53 -16.48 -19.68
C LYS A 312 21.41 -16.23 -18.67
N GLY A 313 21.26 -14.97 -18.24
CA GLY A 313 20.08 -14.50 -17.53
C GLY A 313 18.82 -14.52 -18.41
N GLY A 314 17.63 -14.38 -17.81
CA GLY A 314 16.35 -14.42 -18.51
C GLY A 314 15.97 -13.13 -19.26
N GLN A 315 16.57 -11.98 -18.90
CA GLN A 315 16.35 -10.69 -19.56
C GLN A 315 17.65 -9.88 -19.67
N ALA A 316 17.82 -9.18 -20.80
CA ALA A 316 18.94 -8.27 -21.01
C ALA A 316 18.78 -6.97 -20.19
N PRO A 317 19.89 -6.38 -19.70
CA PRO A 317 19.84 -5.12 -18.95
C PRO A 317 19.33 -3.98 -19.85
N SER A 318 18.20 -3.36 -19.48
CA SER A 318 17.62 -2.21 -20.19
C SER A 318 17.06 -1.18 -19.22
N LEU A 319 17.37 0.09 -19.45
CA LEU A 319 16.83 1.22 -18.67
C LEU A 319 15.30 1.35 -18.82
N GLY A 320 14.71 0.81 -19.89
CA GLY A 320 13.26 0.78 -20.08
C GLY A 320 12.51 0.01 -18.99
N ILE A 321 13.17 -0.96 -18.35
CA ILE A 321 12.60 -1.75 -17.25
C ILE A 321 12.24 -0.86 -16.06
N VAL A 322 13.03 0.20 -15.80
CA VAL A 322 12.78 1.12 -14.69
C VAL A 322 11.44 1.85 -14.88
N TRP A 323 11.20 2.37 -16.09
CA TRP A 323 9.93 3.06 -16.40
C TRP A 323 8.73 2.12 -16.42
N GLU A 324 8.91 0.90 -16.92
CA GLU A 324 7.85 -0.11 -16.91
C GLU A 324 7.41 -0.46 -15.49
N LYS A 325 8.36 -0.56 -14.55
CA LYS A 325 8.12 -0.90 -13.14
C LYS A 325 7.77 0.29 -12.26
N PHE A 326 7.99 1.52 -12.73
CA PHE A 326 7.64 2.72 -11.99
C PHE A 326 6.13 2.75 -11.67
N PRO A 327 5.74 2.90 -10.39
CA PRO A 327 4.34 2.97 -9.95
C PRO A 327 3.70 4.28 -10.41
N LYS A 328 2.95 4.25 -11.52
CA LYS A 328 2.46 5.49 -12.16
C LYS A 328 1.39 6.22 -11.35
N PHE A 329 0.73 5.54 -10.39
CA PHE A 329 -0.29 6.16 -9.53
C PHE A 329 0.32 7.23 -8.61
N ILE A 330 1.62 7.16 -8.29
CA ILE A 330 2.32 8.24 -7.57
C ILE A 330 2.18 9.57 -8.32
N LEU A 331 2.24 9.56 -9.65
CA LEU A 331 2.09 10.78 -10.45
C LEU A 331 0.71 11.41 -10.25
N GLY A 332 -0.32 10.58 -10.14
CA GLY A 332 -1.68 11.04 -9.80
C GLY A 332 -1.75 11.65 -8.40
N PHE A 333 -1.11 11.02 -7.41
CA PHE A 333 -0.99 11.55 -6.05
C PHE A 333 -0.29 12.93 -6.01
N VAL A 334 0.88 13.04 -6.64
CA VAL A 334 1.67 14.28 -6.70
C VAL A 334 0.90 15.36 -7.48
N ALA A 335 0.25 15.02 -8.59
CA ALA A 335 -0.56 15.95 -9.35
C ALA A 335 -1.78 16.44 -8.56
N ALA A 336 -2.48 15.54 -7.85
CA ALA A 336 -3.60 15.91 -6.99
C ALA A 336 -3.16 16.88 -5.88
N SER A 337 -2.03 16.58 -5.22
CA SER A 337 -1.44 17.47 -4.20
C SER A 337 -1.06 18.83 -4.77
N LEU A 338 -0.41 18.88 -5.94
CA LEU A 338 -0.05 20.13 -6.60
C LEU A 338 -1.30 20.96 -6.93
N VAL A 339 -2.29 20.37 -7.60
CA VAL A 339 -3.50 21.07 -8.02
C VAL A 339 -4.27 21.61 -6.81
N PHE A 340 -4.52 20.78 -5.80
CA PHE A 340 -5.25 21.22 -4.61
C PHE A 340 -4.46 22.24 -3.79
N SER A 341 -3.13 22.12 -3.71
CA SER A 341 -2.29 23.13 -3.05
C SER A 341 -2.37 24.49 -3.75
N LEU A 342 -2.38 24.50 -5.09
CA LEU A 342 -2.53 25.73 -5.89
C LEU A 342 -3.94 26.33 -5.74
N CYS A 343 -4.99 25.49 -5.71
CA CYS A 343 -6.34 25.95 -5.44
C CYS A 343 -6.46 26.56 -4.03
N GLN A 344 -5.84 25.94 -3.04
CA GLN A 344 -5.79 26.45 -1.67
C GLN A 344 -5.03 27.78 -1.58
N SER A 345 -3.86 27.91 -2.23
CA SER A 345 -3.08 29.14 -2.19
C SER A 345 -3.77 30.32 -2.88
N ASN A 346 -4.59 30.03 -3.89
CA ASN A 346 -5.37 31.03 -4.62
C ASN A 346 -6.73 31.34 -3.97
N GLY A 347 -7.04 30.76 -2.81
CA GLY A 347 -8.30 31.01 -2.10
C GLY A 347 -9.55 30.48 -2.80
N LEU A 348 -9.41 29.49 -3.70
CA LEU A 348 -10.52 28.89 -4.44
C LEU A 348 -11.37 27.93 -3.59
N PHE A 349 -10.91 27.57 -2.39
CA PHE A 349 -11.58 26.60 -1.53
C PHE A 349 -12.37 27.26 -0.40
N THR A 350 -13.54 26.70 -0.16
CA THR A 350 -14.51 27.19 0.81
C THR A 350 -14.23 26.61 2.20
N LEU A 351 -14.50 27.39 3.23
CA LEU A 351 -14.40 26.95 4.62
C LEU A 351 -15.76 26.47 5.10
N ASN A 352 -15.80 25.36 5.83
CA ASN A 352 -16.97 24.97 6.60
C ASN A 352 -17.16 25.87 7.84
N ALA A 353 -18.27 25.68 8.55
CA ALA A 353 -18.59 26.39 9.80
C ALA A 353 -17.53 26.22 10.93
N LYS A 354 -16.60 25.27 10.79
CA LYS A 354 -15.47 25.04 11.72
C LYS A 354 -14.15 25.58 11.20
N GLY A 355 -14.15 26.38 10.13
CA GLY A 355 -12.95 26.95 9.52
C GLY A 355 -12.04 25.93 8.83
N LYS A 356 -12.55 24.74 8.45
CA LYS A 356 -11.81 23.74 7.67
C LYS A 356 -12.28 23.70 6.23
N LEU A 357 -11.38 23.46 5.29
CA LEU A 357 -11.71 23.40 3.86
C LEU A 357 -12.65 22.22 3.56
N ILE A 358 -13.71 22.47 2.79
CA ILE A 358 -14.75 21.46 2.50
C ILE A 358 -14.26 20.47 1.42
N GLU A 359 -13.59 20.97 0.39
CA GLU A 359 -13.16 20.23 -0.80
C GLU A 359 -12.11 19.15 -0.45
N PRO A 360 -11.02 19.46 0.30
CA PRO A 360 -10.11 18.44 0.79
C PRO A 360 -10.79 17.46 1.76
N GLY A 361 -11.83 17.91 2.49
CA GLY A 361 -12.64 17.05 3.35
C GLY A 361 -13.37 15.95 2.57
N VAL A 362 -13.89 16.27 1.39
CA VAL A 362 -14.54 15.27 0.52
C VAL A 362 -13.53 14.33 -0.13
N ALA A 363 -12.38 14.85 -0.58
CA ALA A 363 -11.30 14.00 -1.08
C ALA A 363 -10.79 13.02 -0.01
N LYS A 364 -10.67 13.49 1.25
CA LYS A 364 -10.37 12.67 2.42
C LYS A 364 -11.42 11.58 2.67
N MET A 365 -12.70 11.91 2.49
CA MET A 365 -13.77 10.93 2.61
C MET A 365 -13.61 9.80 1.57
N PHE A 366 -13.40 10.15 0.29
CA PHE A 366 -13.17 9.14 -0.74
C PHE A 366 -11.95 8.28 -0.39
N SER A 367 -10.83 8.89 0.00
CA SER A 367 -9.64 8.19 0.46
C SER A 367 -9.97 7.15 1.54
N THR A 368 -10.69 7.56 2.59
CA THR A 368 -11.09 6.69 3.71
C THR A 368 -11.97 5.52 3.26
N VAL A 369 -12.97 5.77 2.41
CA VAL A 369 -13.88 4.74 1.90
C VAL A 369 -13.10 3.70 1.08
N PHE A 370 -12.26 4.15 0.14
CA PHE A 370 -11.48 3.26 -0.69
C PHE A 370 -10.44 2.48 0.12
N PHE A 371 -9.80 3.10 1.10
CA PHE A 371 -8.92 2.40 2.03
C PHE A 371 -9.65 1.31 2.82
N SER A 372 -10.81 1.61 3.40
CA SER A 372 -11.58 0.62 4.15
C SER A 372 -11.97 -0.59 3.28
N LEU A 373 -12.44 -0.35 2.05
CA LEU A 373 -12.74 -1.43 1.09
C LEU A 373 -11.51 -2.22 0.70
N ALA A 374 -10.37 -1.54 0.53
CA ALA A 374 -9.11 -2.19 0.23
C ALA A 374 -8.68 -3.14 1.36
N PHE A 375 -8.78 -2.69 2.62
CA PHE A 375 -8.40 -3.46 3.79
C PHE A 375 -9.25 -4.71 3.98
N VAL A 376 -10.56 -4.62 3.72
CA VAL A 376 -11.43 -5.80 3.65
C VAL A 376 -10.96 -6.77 2.56
N CYS A 377 -10.69 -6.28 1.35
CA CYS A 377 -10.20 -7.10 0.24
C CYS A 377 -8.88 -7.79 0.59
N ILE A 378 -7.96 -7.09 1.26
CA ILE A 378 -6.65 -7.61 1.69
C ILE A 378 -6.84 -8.78 2.67
N GLY A 379 -7.70 -8.60 3.68
CA GLY A 379 -8.06 -9.70 4.58
C GLY A 379 -8.69 -10.88 3.84
N LEU A 380 -9.61 -10.62 2.91
CA LEU A 380 -10.32 -11.65 2.14
C LEU A 380 -9.42 -12.45 1.19
N ASP A 381 -8.28 -11.90 0.75
CA ASP A 381 -7.34 -12.60 -0.13
C ASP A 381 -6.38 -13.50 0.67
N THR A 382 -6.11 -13.14 1.92
CA THR A 382 -5.13 -13.77 2.82
C THR A 382 -5.57 -15.13 3.38
N ARG A 383 -5.02 -16.25 2.89
CA ARG A 383 -5.21 -17.60 3.50
C ARG A 383 -4.08 -18.00 4.41
N LEU A 384 -4.43 -18.36 5.64
CA LEU A 384 -3.51 -18.90 6.64
C LEU A 384 -3.21 -20.40 6.45
N LYS A 385 -4.01 -21.15 5.68
CA LYS A 385 -3.76 -22.58 5.45
C LYS A 385 -2.73 -22.86 4.36
N ASP A 386 -2.59 -21.94 3.40
CA ASP A 386 -1.58 -22.04 2.33
C ASP A 386 -0.16 -21.76 2.87
N ILE A 387 -0.03 -21.43 4.16
CA ILE A 387 1.16 -20.99 4.88
C ILE A 387 2.07 -22.13 5.35
N VAL A 388 1.53 -23.35 5.47
CA VAL A 388 2.24 -24.49 6.07
C VAL A 388 2.54 -25.54 5.01
N SER A 389 3.45 -25.20 4.10
CA SER A 389 4.14 -26.20 3.28
C SER A 389 5.54 -26.43 3.87
N LYS A 390 5.84 -27.67 4.28
CA LYS A 390 7.15 -28.09 4.81
C LYS A 390 8.20 -28.20 3.69
N GLU A 391 8.41 -27.13 2.94
CA GLU A 391 9.54 -27.04 2.02
C GLU A 391 10.55 -25.99 2.49
N ASN A 392 11.81 -26.37 2.48
CA ASN A 392 13.01 -25.54 2.61
C ASN A 392 13.17 -24.66 3.86
N ARG A 393 13.39 -25.31 5.02
CA ARG A 393 13.68 -24.69 6.34
C ARG A 393 14.78 -23.62 6.29
N ASN A 394 15.78 -23.76 5.42
CA ASN A 394 16.88 -22.78 5.30
C ASN A 394 16.37 -21.45 4.74
N VAL A 395 15.51 -21.49 3.72
CA VAL A 395 14.91 -20.30 3.12
C VAL A 395 14.01 -19.58 4.13
N LEU A 396 13.22 -20.34 4.91
CA LEU A 396 12.41 -19.77 6.00
C LEU A 396 13.27 -19.01 7.02
N TRP A 397 14.31 -19.64 7.56
CA TRP A 397 15.18 -18.98 8.54
C TRP A 397 15.93 -17.80 7.95
N SER A 398 16.40 -17.90 6.71
CA SER A 398 17.00 -16.79 6.00
C SER A 398 16.04 -15.61 5.88
N PHE A 399 14.78 -15.87 5.53
CA PHE A 399 13.74 -14.86 5.45
C PHE A 399 13.48 -14.20 6.82
N LEU A 400 13.24 -14.99 7.86
CA LEU A 400 12.90 -14.46 9.19
C LEU A 400 14.03 -13.63 9.81
N VAL A 401 15.29 -14.08 9.67
CA VAL A 401 16.45 -13.33 10.17
C VAL A 401 16.65 -12.05 9.38
N ALA A 402 16.57 -12.11 8.05
CA ALA A 402 16.66 -10.92 7.21
C ALA A 402 15.53 -9.93 7.48
N GLN A 403 14.31 -10.40 7.77
CA GLN A 403 13.18 -9.54 8.07
C GLN A 403 13.31 -8.89 9.45
N THR A 404 13.82 -9.64 10.43
CA THR A 404 14.14 -9.07 11.75
C THR A 404 15.20 -7.99 11.63
N PHE A 405 16.24 -8.23 10.83
CA PHE A 405 17.26 -7.23 10.53
C PHE A 405 16.67 -6.01 9.81
N ASN A 406 15.78 -6.21 8.84
CA ASN A 406 15.07 -5.13 8.14
C ASN A 406 14.28 -4.26 9.13
N ILE A 407 13.51 -4.87 10.04
CA ILE A 407 12.76 -4.14 11.09
C ILE A 407 13.70 -3.24 11.89
N VAL A 408 14.84 -3.77 12.35
CA VAL A 408 15.78 -3.02 13.21
C VAL A 408 16.53 -1.93 12.45
N VAL A 409 17.08 -2.23 11.27
CA VAL A 409 17.86 -1.25 10.51
C VAL A 409 16.97 -0.14 9.96
N THR A 410 15.78 -0.49 9.48
CA THR A 410 14.82 0.52 9.00
C THR A 410 14.34 1.42 10.13
N PHE A 411 14.18 0.91 11.36
CA PHE A 411 13.91 1.73 12.54
C PHE A 411 15.00 2.78 12.76
N LEU A 412 16.27 2.35 12.80
CA LEU A 412 17.40 3.24 13.02
C LEU A 412 17.50 4.32 11.94
N ILE A 413 17.32 3.93 10.67
CA ILE A 413 17.34 4.86 9.54
C ILE A 413 16.15 5.84 9.61
N ALA A 414 14.95 5.36 9.96
CA ALA A 414 13.76 6.20 10.11
C ALA A 414 13.93 7.22 11.25
N CYS A 415 14.44 6.80 12.41
CA CYS A 415 14.76 7.69 13.52
C CYS A 415 15.79 8.76 13.12
N LEU A 416 16.83 8.39 12.38
CA LEU A 416 17.85 9.32 11.92
C LEU A 416 17.29 10.33 10.91
N LEU A 417 16.62 9.86 9.86
CA LEU A 417 16.17 10.70 8.76
C LEU A 417 14.94 11.53 9.12
N PHE A 418 13.91 10.92 9.71
CA PHE A 418 12.64 11.58 10.00
C PHE A 418 12.55 12.11 11.44
N GLY A 419 13.29 11.51 12.38
CA GLY A 419 13.29 11.95 13.77
C GLY A 419 14.30 13.04 14.09
N ILE A 420 15.45 13.07 13.39
CA ILE A 420 16.56 13.98 13.70
C ILE A 420 16.86 14.93 12.55
N LEU A 421 17.13 14.42 11.34
CA LEU A 421 17.60 15.24 10.22
C LEU A 421 16.49 16.10 9.60
N LYS A 422 15.32 15.54 9.32
CA LYS A 422 14.19 16.28 8.73
C LYS A 422 13.72 17.42 9.65
N PRO A 423 13.53 17.24 10.98
CA PRO A 423 13.12 18.33 11.86
C PRO A 423 14.18 19.44 12.03
N ALA A 424 15.45 19.15 11.73
CA ALA A 424 16.56 20.11 11.82
C ALA A 424 16.74 20.98 10.55
N LEU A 425 16.01 20.69 9.47
CA LEU A 425 16.10 21.32 8.14
C LEU A 425 14.78 22.03 7.77
#